data_AF-A0A0K2H2I1-F1
#
_entry.id   AF-A0A0K2H2I1-F1
#
_cell.length_a   1.000
_cell.length_b   1.000
_cell.length_c   1.000
_cell.angle_alpha   90.00
_cell.angle_beta   90.00
_cell.angle_gamma   90.00
#
_symmetry.space_group_name_H-M   'P 1'
#
loop_
_entity.id
_entity.type
_entity.pdbx_description
1 polymer ?
#
loop_
_entity_poly.entity_id
_entity_poly.type
_entity_poly.pdbx_seq_one_letter_code
_entity_poly.pdbx_strand_id
1 'polypeptide(L)' 'MKIKYNIKAFEEIRRLPAVAAEVDSRAARIADACGDGYESSPYEGKSRHRASVITTNYKAARDNAKNNTLLRNINAGS' A
#
# COMPACT_ATOMS: atom_id res chain seq x y z
N MET A 1 18.22 -17.55 27.35
CA MET A 1 17.70 -16.16 27.54
C MET A 1 16.45 -15.98 26.69
N LYS A 2 15.33 -15.51 27.26
CA LYS A 2 14.08 -15.29 26.52
C LYS A 2 13.82 -13.79 26.40
N ILE A 3 13.84 -13.26 25.18
CA ILE A 3 13.52 -11.86 24.91
C ILE A 3 11.98 -11.71 24.95
N LYS A 4 11.49 -10.72 25.70
CA LYS A 4 10.07 -10.32 25.69
C LYS A 4 9.92 -9.01 24.94
N TYR A 5 9.23 -9.06 23.81
CA TYR A 5 9.01 -7.88 22.97
C TYR A 5 7.96 -6.94 23.55
N ASN A 6 8.19 -5.63 23.39
CA ASN A 6 7.18 -4.60 23.65
C ASN A 6 6.30 -4.42 22.39
N ILE A 7 5.27 -5.26 22.27
CA ILE A 7 4.37 -5.24 21.11
C ILE A 7 3.65 -3.90 20.94
N LYS A 8 3.29 -3.22 22.04
CA LYS A 8 2.62 -1.91 21.98
C LYS A 8 3.50 -0.84 21.33
N ALA A 9 4.77 -0.77 21.71
CA ALA A 9 5.71 0.17 21.09
C ALA A 9 5.84 -0.06 19.58
N PHE A 10 5.84 -1.32 19.11
CA PHE A 10 5.87 -1.62 17.68
C PHE A 10 4.58 -1.23 16.95
N GLU A 11 3.43 -1.23 17.62
CA GLU A 11 2.17 -0.73 17.05
C GLU A 11 2.18 0.79 16.92
N GLU A 12 2.68 1.49 17.93
CA GLU A 12 2.85 2.95 17.92
C GLU A 12 3.79 3.38 16.79
N ILE A 13 4.95 2.72 16.66
CA ILE A 13 5.92 3.01 15.58
C ILE A 13 5.27 2.85 14.20
N ARG A 14 4.46 1.81 13.99
CA ARG A 14 3.79 1.55 12.70
C ARG A 14 2.60 2.47 12.40
N ARG A 15 2.27 3.38 13.32
CA ARG A 15 1.25 4.43 13.19
C ARG A 15 1.83 5.83 13.19
N LEU A 16 3.15 5.97 13.30
CA LEU A 16 3.77 7.28 13.27
C LEU A 16 3.40 8.00 11.95
N PRO A 17 3.08 9.30 11.99
CA PRO A 17 2.67 10.04 10.80
C PRO A 17 3.67 9.93 9.64
N ALA A 18 4.97 9.93 9.94
CA ALA A 18 6.02 9.75 8.94
C ALA A 18 5.98 8.35 8.27
N VAL A 19 5.63 7.31 9.03
CA VAL A 19 5.50 5.95 8.50
C VAL A 19 4.24 5.83 7.64
N ALA A 20 3.12 6.41 8.08
CA ALA A 20 1.88 6.45 7.31
C ALA A 20 2.09 7.19 5.98
N ALA A 21 2.69 8.38 6.03
CA ALA A 21 2.98 9.18 4.84
C ALA A 21 3.91 8.46 3.85
N GLU A 22 4.90 7.72 4.33
CA GLU A 22 5.76 6.91 3.46
C GLU A 22 4.99 5.75 2.82
N VAL A 23 4.13 5.06 3.57
CA VAL A 23 3.28 3.99 3.03
C VAL A 23 2.34 4.54 1.93
N ASP A 24 1.74 5.70 2.16
CA ASP A 24 0.87 6.37 1.20
C ASP A 24 1.64 6.81 -0.04
N SER A 25 2.83 7.42 0.14
CA SER A 25 3.69 7.82 -0.97
C SER A 25 4.07 6.64 -1.86
N ARG A 26 4.39 5.49 -1.27
CA ARG A 26 4.70 4.27 -2.01
C ARG A 26 3.50 3.74 -2.78
N ALA A 27 2.32 3.73 -2.17
CA ALA A 27 1.09 3.30 -2.86
C ALA A 27 0.73 4.25 -4.01
N ALA A 28 0.89 5.57 -3.83
CA ALA A 28 0.67 6.55 -4.89
C ALA A 28 1.61 6.31 -6.09
N ARG A 29 2.92 6.10 -5.85
CA ARG A 29 3.88 5.77 -6.92
C ARG A 29 3.48 4.51 -7.71
N ILE A 30 2.96 3.49 -7.02
CA ILE A 30 2.47 2.26 -7.68
C ILE A 30 1.23 2.56 -8.52
N ALA A 31 0.27 3.35 -8.01
CA ALA A 31 -0.92 3.74 -8.75
C ALA A 31 -0.56 4.54 -10.01
N ASP A 32 0.32 5.54 -9.87
CA ASP A 32 0.83 6.36 -10.98
C ASP A 32 1.51 5.50 -12.05
N ALA A 33 2.31 4.51 -11.64
CA ALA A 33 2.96 3.58 -12.57
C ALA A 33 1.98 2.63 -13.28
N CYS A 34 0.83 2.33 -12.68
CA CYS A 34 -0.23 1.56 -13.33
C CYS A 34 -1.05 2.40 -14.33
N GLY A 35 -1.14 3.72 -14.11
CA GLY A 35 -1.82 4.67 -14.97
C GLY A 35 -3.32 4.80 -14.70
N ASP A 36 -4.05 5.30 -15.70
CA ASP A 36 -5.46 5.68 -15.56
C ASP A 36 -6.35 4.53 -15.08
N GLY A 37 -7.17 4.81 -14.07
CA GLY A 37 -8.11 3.84 -13.51
C GLY A 37 -7.54 2.98 -12.39
N TYR A 38 -6.33 3.29 -11.90
CA TYR A 38 -5.74 2.75 -10.69
C TYR A 38 -5.58 3.86 -9.65
N GLU A 39 -5.98 3.60 -8.41
CA GLU A 39 -5.90 4.57 -7.33
C GLU A 39 -5.39 3.94 -6.05
N SER A 40 -4.63 4.72 -5.27
CA SER A 40 -4.26 4.35 -3.91
C SER A 40 -5.43 4.57 -2.94
N SER A 41 -5.67 3.61 -2.08
CA SER A 41 -6.70 3.60 -1.03
C SER A 41 -6.02 3.41 0.34
N PRO A 42 -5.68 4.52 1.03
CA PRO A 42 -5.10 4.48 2.37
C PRO A 42 -6.18 4.17 3.42
N TYR A 43 -5.83 3.41 4.45
CA TYR A 43 -6.72 3.09 5.55
C TYR A 43 -5.99 2.69 6.83
N GLU A 44 -6.60 3.01 7.97
CA GLU A 44 -6.09 2.59 9.28
C GLU A 44 -6.52 1.15 9.60
N GLY A 45 -5.52 0.28 9.77
CA GLY A 45 -5.74 -1.08 10.22
C GLY A 45 -5.74 -1.22 11.75
N LYS A 46 -6.13 -2.42 12.22
CA LYS A 46 -6.17 -2.75 13.67
C LYS A 46 -4.86 -2.47 14.42
N SER A 47 -3.70 -2.65 13.77
CA SER A 47 -2.38 -2.53 14.42
C SER A 47 -1.33 -1.75 13.63
N ARG A 48 -1.68 -1.19 12.47
CA ARG A 48 -0.78 -0.44 11.59
C ARG A 48 -1.56 0.34 10.54
N HIS A 49 -0.96 1.41 10.06
CA HIS A 49 -1.38 2.07 8.83
C HIS A 49 -1.18 1.13 7.63
N ARG A 50 -2.05 1.24 6.62
CA ARG A 50 -2.00 0.44 5.39
C ARG A 50 -2.45 1.29 4.21
N ALA A 51 -1.89 0.99 3.04
CA ALA A 51 -2.42 1.47 1.78
C ALA A 51 -2.56 0.29 0.82
N SER A 52 -3.50 0.40 -0.12
CA SER A 52 -3.71 -0.57 -1.20
C SER A 52 -3.85 0.17 -2.52
N VAL A 53 -3.56 -0.49 -3.64
CA VAL A 53 -3.82 0.07 -4.97
C VAL A 53 -4.94 -0.74 -5.59
N ILE A 54 -6.01 -0.07 -6.02
CA ILE A 54 -7.23 -0.70 -6.53
C ILE A 54 -7.55 -0.18 -7.93
N THR A 55 -8.33 -0.95 -8.68
CA THR A 55 -8.91 -0.47 -9.94
C THR A 55 -10.22 0.26 -9.68
N THR A 56 -10.44 1.38 -10.35
CA THR A 56 -11.64 2.23 -10.16
C THR A 56 -12.75 1.94 -11.17
N ASN A 57 -12.43 1.26 -12.27
CA ASN A 57 -13.36 1.00 -13.35
C ASN A 57 -13.14 -0.35 -14.02
N TYR A 58 -14.14 -0.78 -14.81
CA TYR A 58 -14.12 -2.07 -15.51
C TYR A 58 -12.96 -2.20 -16.51
N LYS A 59 -12.55 -1.11 -17.16
CA LYS A 59 -11.45 -1.14 -18.14
C LYS A 59 -10.13 -1.47 -17.43
N ALA A 60 -9.82 -0.80 -16.33
CA ALA A 60 -8.64 -1.07 -15.51
C ALA A 60 -8.68 -2.46 -14.86
N ALA A 61 -9.85 -2.91 -14.40
CA ALA A 61 -10.01 -4.28 -13.90
C ALA A 61 -9.70 -5.33 -14.98
N ARG A 62 -10.20 -5.14 -16.20
CA ARG A 62 -9.93 -6.02 -17.35
C ARG A 62 -8.46 -5.95 -17.77
N ASP A 63 -7.86 -4.77 -17.77
CA ASP A 63 -6.43 -4.57 -18.05
C ASP A 63 -5.58 -5.34 -17.03
N ASN A 64 -5.79 -5.12 -15.74
CA ASN A 64 -5.08 -5.82 -14.68
C ASN A 64 -5.18 -7.34 -14.82
N ALA A 65 -6.37 -7.87 -15.10
CA ALA A 65 -6.61 -9.30 -15.24
C ALA A 65 -5.87 -9.93 -16.43
N LYS A 66 -5.65 -9.16 -17.52
CA LYS A 66 -4.96 -9.65 -18.71
C LYS A 66 -3.45 -9.46 -18.65
N ASN A 67 -3.02 -8.31 -18.11
CA ASN A 67 -1.64 -7.84 -18.22
C ASN A 67 -0.86 -7.96 -16.91
N ASN A 68 -1.55 -8.27 -15.80
CA ASN A 68 -0.98 -8.30 -14.45
C ASN A 68 -0.35 -6.95 -14.05
N THR A 69 -0.99 -5.86 -14.45
CA THR A 69 -0.47 -4.48 -14.32
C THR A 69 -0.06 -4.14 -12.89
N LEU A 70 -0.87 -4.47 -11.87
CA LEU A 70 -0.52 -4.24 -10.46
C LEU A 70 0.74 -5.02 -10.04
N LEU A 71 0.83 -6.30 -10.43
CA LEU A 71 1.96 -7.15 -10.06
C LEU A 71 3.26 -6.70 -10.75
N ARG A 72 3.17 -6.23 -12.01
CA ARG A 72 4.33 -5.74 -12.76
C ARG A 72 4.86 -4.42 -12.22
N ASN A 73 3.98 -3.57 -11.69
CA ASN A 73 4.34 -2.23 -11.20
C ASN A 73 4.55 -2.16 -9.68
N ILE A 74 4.50 -3.28 -8.95
CA ILE A 74 4.67 -3.30 -7.48
C ILE A 74 5.99 -2.67 -7.02
N ASN A 75 7.05 -2.79 -7.82
CA ASN A 75 8.37 -2.26 -7.50
C ASN A 75 8.49 -0.74 -7.65
N ALA A 76 7.49 -0.05 -8.23
CA ALA A 76 7.48 1.41 -8.29
C ALA A 76 7.38 2.06 -6.89
N GLY A 77 6.90 1.31 -5.89
CA GLY A 77 6.84 1.74 -4.50
C GLY A 77 8.06 1.35 -3.65
N SER A 78 9.10 0.79 -4.25
CA SER A 78 10.31 0.35 -3.53
C SER A 78 11.22 1.52 -3.14
#